data_AF-A0AAW8KSW6-F1
#
_entry.id   AF-A0AAW8KSW6-F1
#
_cell.length_a   1.000
_cell.length_b   1.000
_cell.length_c   1.000
_cell.angle_alpha   90.00
_cell.angle_beta   90.00
_cell.angle_gamma   90.00
#
_symmetry.space_group_name_H-M   'P 1'
#
loop_
_entity.id
_entity.type
_entity.pdbx_description
1 polymer ?
#
loop_
_entity_poly.entity_id
_entity_poly.type
_entity_poly.pdbx_seq_one_letter_code
_entity_poly.pdbx_strand_id
1 'polypeptide(L)'
;EPLKSAVHHAVMLGGKRVRPALCYATASLQSNPNFAAARRAAVAVELIHCYSLAHDDLPCMDNDLLRRGQPTCHVAFGEDTALLAGDILQSMAFEVLGSRLFDEQGQGTDAAIVLKQMQILATASSKMVSGQVLDLQAEGKQITQDELENIHRNKT
;
A
#
# COMPACT_ATOMS: atom_id res chain seq x y z
N GLU A 1 -6.97 -20.91 -7.37
CA GLU A 1 -7.02 -20.86 -5.89
C GLU A 1 -7.72 -19.58 -5.45
N PRO A 2 -8.59 -19.63 -4.42
CA PRO A 2 -9.35 -18.46 -3.93
C PRO A 2 -8.46 -17.27 -3.55
N LEU A 3 -7.35 -17.54 -2.87
CA LEU A 3 -6.43 -16.51 -2.37
C LEU A 3 -5.80 -15.67 -3.49
N LYS A 4 -5.33 -16.29 -4.57
CA LYS A 4 -4.81 -15.56 -5.75
C LYS A 4 -5.85 -14.62 -6.36
N SER A 5 -7.12 -15.05 -6.36
CA SER A 5 -8.22 -14.26 -6.91
C SER A 5 -8.57 -13.09 -5.99
N ALA A 6 -8.54 -13.30 -4.67
CA ALA A 6 -8.72 -12.25 -3.67
C ALA A 6 -7.61 -11.18 -3.72
N VAL A 7 -6.34 -11.59 -3.80
CA VAL A 7 -5.20 -10.68 -3.98
C VAL A 7 -5.36 -9.83 -5.25
N HIS A 8 -5.72 -10.47 -6.36
CA HIS A 8 -5.97 -9.76 -7.62
C HIS A 8 -7.16 -8.80 -7.48
N HIS A 9 -8.26 -9.23 -6.85
CA HIS A 9 -9.44 -8.41 -6.61
C HIS A 9 -9.10 -7.17 -5.80
N ALA A 10 -8.45 -7.32 -4.64
CA ALA A 10 -8.06 -6.21 -3.76
C ALA A 10 -7.23 -5.13 -4.50
N VAL A 11 -6.32 -5.54 -5.39
CA VAL A 11 -5.53 -4.60 -6.21
C VAL A 11 -6.38 -3.97 -7.31
N MET A 12 -7.28 -4.74 -7.93
CA MET A 12 -8.02 -4.36 -9.14
C MET A 12 -9.39 -3.73 -8.89
N LEU A 13 -9.73 -3.36 -7.65
CA LEU A 13 -10.87 -2.51 -7.27
C LEU A 13 -10.76 -1.05 -7.81
N GLY A 14 -10.06 -0.85 -8.92
CA GLY A 14 -9.81 0.44 -9.55
C GLY A 14 -8.88 1.35 -8.75
N GLY A 15 -9.07 2.66 -8.88
CA GLY A 15 -8.39 3.68 -8.09
C GLY A 15 -7.63 4.69 -8.90
N LYS A 16 -7.31 5.81 -8.25
CA LYS A 16 -6.67 6.96 -8.88
C LYS A 16 -5.17 6.76 -9.10
N ARG A 17 -4.56 5.75 -8.47
CA ARG A 17 -3.12 5.43 -8.55
C ARG A 17 -2.22 6.64 -8.30
N VAL A 18 -2.62 7.49 -7.34
CA VAL A 18 -1.90 8.74 -7.00
C VAL A 18 -0.49 8.42 -6.52
N ARG A 19 -0.34 7.41 -5.66
CA ARG A 19 0.97 7.04 -5.10
C ARG A 19 1.95 6.54 -6.18
N PRO A 20 1.57 5.61 -7.09
CA PRO A 20 2.35 5.30 -8.28
C PRO A 20 2.71 6.51 -9.13
N ALA A 21 1.74 7.40 -9.38
CA ALA A 21 1.97 8.59 -10.19
C ALA A 21 3.03 9.51 -9.57
N LEU A 22 3.03 9.67 -8.23
CA LEU A 22 4.06 10.42 -7.51
C LEU A 22 5.45 9.80 -7.63
N CYS A 23 5.58 8.46 -7.59
CA CYS A 23 6.86 7.79 -7.81
C CYS A 23 7.42 8.11 -9.20
N TYR A 24 6.61 8.01 -10.26
CA TYR A 24 7.04 8.32 -11.62
C TYR A 24 7.32 9.81 -11.83
N ALA A 25 6.47 10.69 -11.30
CA ALA A 25 6.67 12.14 -11.37
C ALA A 25 8.00 12.53 -10.71
N THR A 26 8.31 11.96 -9.54
CA THR A 26 9.57 12.22 -8.82
C THR A 26 10.78 11.71 -9.60
N ALA A 27 10.70 10.51 -10.18
CA ALA A 27 11.77 9.98 -11.03
C ALA A 27 12.03 10.89 -12.24
N SER A 28 10.97 11.41 -12.87
CA SER A 28 11.05 12.28 -14.05
C SER A 28 11.72 13.64 -13.78
N LEU A 29 11.92 14.03 -12.53
CA LEU A 29 12.68 15.23 -12.16
C LEU A 29 14.21 15.01 -12.26
N GLN A 30 14.66 13.75 -12.37
CA GLN A 30 16.08 13.41 -12.48
C GLN A 30 16.58 13.52 -13.93
N SER A 31 17.84 13.88 -14.12
CA SER A 31 18.46 13.99 -15.46
C SER A 31 18.64 12.64 -16.16
N ASN A 32 18.82 11.56 -15.41
CA ASN A 32 18.90 10.20 -15.92
C ASN A 32 18.01 9.27 -15.06
N PRO A 33 16.68 9.25 -15.31
CA PRO A 33 15.75 8.53 -14.46
C PRO A 33 15.89 7.01 -14.63
N ASN A 34 16.05 6.30 -13.52
CA ASN A 34 15.89 4.84 -13.51
C ASN A 34 14.40 4.48 -13.38
N PHE A 35 13.70 4.42 -14.52
CA PHE A 35 12.27 4.12 -14.54
C PHE A 35 11.93 2.69 -14.11
N ALA A 36 12.85 1.74 -14.23
CA ALA A 36 12.67 0.38 -13.70
C ALA A 36 12.58 0.41 -12.17
N ALA A 37 13.50 1.10 -11.50
CA ALA A 37 13.47 1.30 -10.05
C ALA A 37 12.22 2.08 -9.61
N ALA A 38 11.86 3.14 -10.34
CA ALA A 38 10.65 3.91 -10.06
C ALA A 38 9.38 3.05 -10.19
N ARG A 39 9.33 2.16 -11.18
CA ARG A 39 8.21 1.21 -11.36
C ARG A 39 8.11 0.22 -10.20
N ARG A 40 9.23 -0.36 -9.74
CA ARG A 40 9.22 -1.23 -8.56
C ARG A 40 8.71 -0.51 -7.32
N ALA A 41 9.19 0.71 -7.07
CA ALA A 41 8.71 1.54 -5.96
C ALA A 41 7.21 1.88 -6.08
N ALA A 42 6.74 2.22 -7.29
CA ALA A 42 5.34 2.52 -7.56
C ALA A 42 4.44 1.31 -7.27
N VAL A 43 4.84 0.11 -7.72
CA VAL A 43 4.10 -1.13 -7.45
C VAL A 43 4.11 -1.42 -5.95
N ALA A 44 5.27 -1.36 -5.28
CA ALA A 44 5.37 -1.67 -3.87
C ALA A 44 4.51 -0.77 -2.98
N VAL A 45 4.54 0.54 -3.21
CA VAL A 45 3.70 1.48 -2.45
C VAL A 45 2.21 1.25 -2.73
N GLU A 46 1.83 0.92 -3.96
CA GLU A 46 0.43 0.61 -4.25
C GLU A 46 -0.01 -0.72 -3.66
N LEU A 47 0.87 -1.72 -3.55
CA LEU A 47 0.59 -2.97 -2.82
C LEU A 47 0.37 -2.69 -1.34
N ILE A 48 1.19 -1.82 -0.72
CA ILE A 48 0.98 -1.35 0.65
C ILE A 48 -0.38 -0.67 0.80
N HIS A 49 -0.72 0.22 -0.13
CA HIS A 49 -2.01 0.88 -0.12
C HIS A 49 -3.19 -0.08 -0.31
N CYS A 50 -3.09 -1.05 -1.22
CA CYS A 50 -4.15 -2.01 -1.46
C CYS A 50 -4.35 -2.95 -0.27
N TYR A 51 -3.27 -3.36 0.41
CA TYR A 51 -3.42 -4.16 1.64
C TYR A 51 -4.16 -3.35 2.70
N SER A 52 -3.78 -2.08 2.90
CA SER A 52 -4.37 -1.28 3.98
C SER A 52 -5.88 -1.15 3.78
N LEU A 53 -6.32 -0.95 2.53
CA LEU A 53 -7.73 -0.91 2.18
C LEU A 53 -8.44 -2.26 2.39
N ALA A 54 -7.80 -3.37 2.02
CA ALA A 54 -8.39 -4.69 2.19
C ALA A 54 -8.62 -5.03 3.68
N HIS A 55 -7.74 -4.57 4.57
CA HIS A 55 -7.88 -4.72 6.01
C HIS A 55 -8.84 -3.69 6.61
N ASP A 56 -8.78 -2.43 6.19
CA ASP A 56 -9.71 -1.37 6.63
C ASP A 56 -11.17 -1.72 6.27
N ASP A 57 -11.40 -2.41 5.15
CA ASP A 57 -12.75 -2.85 4.76
C ASP A 57 -13.33 -3.94 5.67
N LEU A 58 -12.56 -4.59 6.54
CA LEU A 58 -13.04 -5.72 7.36
C LEU A 58 -14.11 -5.28 8.38
N PRO A 59 -15.00 -6.21 8.82
CA PRO A 59 -16.05 -5.89 9.78
C PRO A 59 -15.58 -5.34 11.13
N CYS A 60 -14.35 -5.65 11.54
CA CYS A 60 -13.75 -5.14 12.77
C CYS A 60 -13.07 -3.77 12.62
N MET A 61 -13.06 -3.21 11.41
CA MET A 61 -12.49 -1.91 11.05
C MET A 61 -13.63 -1.00 10.54
N ASP A 62 -13.63 -0.60 9.27
CA ASP A 62 -14.66 0.30 8.71
C ASP A 62 -15.95 -0.45 8.35
N ASN A 63 -15.90 -1.79 8.24
CA ASN A 63 -17.03 -2.65 7.85
C ASN A 63 -17.68 -2.23 6.51
N ASP A 64 -16.84 -1.79 5.56
CA ASP A 64 -17.28 -1.36 4.23
C ASP A 64 -17.71 -2.56 3.38
N LEU A 65 -18.96 -2.55 2.91
CA LEU A 65 -19.47 -3.60 1.99
C LEU A 65 -19.09 -3.35 0.53
N LEU A 66 -18.88 -2.09 0.16
CA LEU A 66 -18.59 -1.66 -1.20
C LEU A 66 -17.43 -0.67 -1.23
N ARG A 67 -16.52 -0.84 -2.18
CA ARG A 67 -15.46 0.11 -2.49
C ARG A 67 -15.54 0.47 -3.97
N ARG A 68 -15.77 1.76 -4.24
CA ARG A 68 -15.94 2.31 -5.61
C ARG A 68 -17.01 1.57 -6.42
N GLY A 69 -18.11 1.21 -5.76
CA GLY A 69 -19.25 0.53 -6.38
C GLY A 69 -19.05 -0.97 -6.63
N GLN A 70 -17.95 -1.56 -6.16
CA GLN A 70 -17.67 -2.99 -6.25
C GLN A 70 -17.63 -3.62 -4.85
N PRO A 71 -17.98 -4.92 -4.69
CA PRO A 71 -17.84 -5.63 -3.42
C PRO A 71 -16.42 -5.54 -2.87
N THR A 72 -16.28 -5.25 -1.58
CA THR A 72 -14.98 -5.31 -0.90
C THR A 72 -14.45 -6.74 -0.85
N CYS A 73 -13.16 -6.90 -0.53
CA CYS A 73 -12.51 -8.21 -0.61
C CYS A 73 -13.18 -9.24 0.32
N HIS A 74 -13.56 -8.84 1.53
CA HIS A 74 -14.20 -9.74 2.49
C HIS A 74 -15.62 -10.12 2.07
N VAL A 75 -16.36 -9.21 1.42
CA VAL A 75 -17.69 -9.51 0.88
C VAL A 75 -17.61 -10.52 -0.27
N ALA A 76 -16.59 -10.40 -1.13
CA ALA A 76 -16.45 -11.27 -2.29
C ALA A 76 -15.84 -12.65 -1.97
N PHE A 77 -14.95 -12.74 -0.96
CA PHE A 77 -14.13 -13.93 -0.71
C PHE A 77 -14.15 -14.45 0.73
N GLY A 78 -14.83 -13.76 1.65
CA GLY A 78 -14.78 -14.07 3.08
C GLY A 78 -13.70 -13.28 3.83
N GLU A 79 -13.90 -13.10 5.14
CA GLU A 79 -13.00 -12.33 6.01
C GLU A 79 -11.61 -12.96 6.11
N ASP A 80 -11.52 -14.27 6.26
CA ASP A 80 -10.27 -15.03 6.37
C ASP A 80 -9.40 -14.86 5.12
N THR A 81 -10.01 -14.98 3.96
CA THR A 81 -9.33 -14.85 2.67
C THR A 81 -8.94 -13.40 2.39
N ALA A 82 -9.76 -12.43 2.79
CA ALA A 82 -9.43 -11.01 2.66
C ALA A 82 -8.27 -10.58 3.58
N LEU A 83 -8.26 -11.07 4.82
CA LEU A 83 -7.15 -10.88 5.76
C LEU A 83 -5.84 -11.40 5.16
N LEU A 84 -5.83 -12.67 4.73
CA LEU A 84 -4.65 -13.31 4.13
C LEU A 84 -4.23 -12.67 2.80
N ALA A 85 -5.18 -12.14 2.02
CA ALA A 85 -4.86 -11.38 0.82
C ALA A 85 -4.09 -10.10 1.17
N GLY A 86 -4.47 -9.39 2.23
CA GLY A 86 -3.71 -8.24 2.72
C GLY A 86 -2.30 -8.62 3.18
N ASP A 87 -2.14 -9.72 3.92
CA ASP A 87 -0.82 -10.19 4.39
C ASP A 87 0.13 -10.51 3.22
N ILE A 88 -0.41 -11.12 2.15
CA ILE A 88 0.34 -11.37 0.92
C ILE A 88 0.71 -10.06 0.24
N LEU A 89 -0.21 -9.11 0.09
CA LEU A 89 0.06 -7.83 -0.55
C LEU A 89 1.18 -7.06 0.17
N GLN A 90 1.16 -7.04 1.50
CA GLN A 90 2.22 -6.44 2.29
C GLN A 90 3.58 -7.11 2.01
N SER A 91 3.63 -8.45 1.99
CA SER A 91 4.85 -9.21 1.74
C SER A 91 5.39 -8.99 0.31
N MET A 92 4.49 -9.02 -0.68
CA MET A 92 4.80 -8.79 -2.09
C MET A 92 5.36 -7.39 -2.33
N ALA A 93 4.98 -6.39 -1.55
CA ALA A 93 5.54 -5.04 -1.68
C ALA A 93 7.06 -5.02 -1.48
N PHE A 94 7.56 -5.73 -0.47
CA PHE A 94 9.00 -5.84 -0.22
C PHE A 94 9.70 -6.75 -1.22
N GLU A 95 9.05 -7.85 -1.62
CA GLU A 95 9.55 -8.73 -2.68
C GLU A 95 9.77 -7.94 -3.98
N VAL A 96 8.78 -7.16 -4.42
CA VAL A 96 8.87 -6.37 -5.65
C VAL A 96 9.99 -5.33 -5.57
N LEU A 97 10.15 -4.62 -4.44
CA LEU A 97 11.26 -3.67 -4.26
C LEU A 97 12.63 -4.35 -4.39
N GLY A 98 12.78 -5.54 -3.81
CA GLY A 98 14.02 -6.32 -3.82
C GLY A 98 14.29 -7.09 -5.11
N SER A 99 13.29 -7.18 -5.98
CA SER A 99 13.36 -7.96 -7.20
C SER A 99 14.18 -7.27 -8.30
N ARG A 100 14.45 -8.03 -9.36
CA ARG A 100 14.97 -7.54 -10.64
C ARG A 100 13.88 -7.33 -11.69
N LEU A 101 12.61 -7.27 -11.25
CA LEU A 101 11.50 -7.01 -12.16
C LEU A 101 11.70 -5.68 -12.87
N PHE A 102 11.45 -5.66 -14.17
CA PHE A 102 11.58 -4.48 -15.04
C PHE A 102 13.00 -3.98 -15.28
N ASP A 103 14.04 -4.61 -14.72
CA ASP A 103 15.42 -4.30 -15.10
C ASP A 103 15.61 -4.47 -16.61
N GLU A 104 16.25 -3.51 -17.25
CA GLU A 104 16.75 -3.66 -18.62
C GLU A 104 18.15 -4.29 -18.58
N GLN A 105 18.60 -4.88 -19.69
CA GLN A 105 19.90 -5.58 -19.74
C GLN A 105 21.03 -4.67 -19.27
N GLY A 106 21.72 -5.07 -18.20
CA GLY A 106 22.84 -4.32 -17.62
C GLY A 106 22.46 -3.14 -16.72
N GLN A 107 21.18 -2.83 -16.54
CA GLN A 107 20.70 -1.73 -15.68
C GLN A 107 20.01 -2.26 -14.42
N GLY A 108 20.82 -2.54 -13.40
CA GLY A 108 20.33 -2.82 -12.04
C GLY A 108 20.18 -1.55 -11.21
N THR A 109 19.53 -1.67 -10.06
CA THR A 109 19.60 -0.66 -9.00
C THR A 109 20.66 -1.07 -7.99
N ASP A 110 21.42 -0.10 -7.49
CA ASP A 110 22.36 -0.34 -6.39
C ASP A 110 21.65 -0.98 -5.19
N ALA A 111 22.23 -2.05 -4.65
CA ALA A 111 21.71 -2.76 -3.49
C ALA A 111 21.54 -1.83 -2.28
N ALA A 112 22.40 -0.82 -2.10
CA ALA A 112 22.26 0.18 -1.05
C ALA A 112 21.00 1.04 -1.21
N ILE A 113 20.63 1.38 -2.45
CA ILE A 113 19.39 2.11 -2.76
C ILE A 113 18.18 1.23 -2.46
N VAL A 114 18.20 -0.04 -2.90
CA VAL A 114 17.12 -0.99 -2.64
C VAL A 114 16.91 -1.18 -1.13
N LEU A 115 17.98 -1.39 -0.37
CA LEU A 115 17.92 -1.50 1.09
C LEU A 115 17.32 -0.24 1.74
N LYS A 116 17.73 0.95 1.27
CA LYS A 116 17.18 2.21 1.78
C LYS A 116 15.70 2.35 1.47
N GLN A 117 15.26 1.96 0.27
CA GLN A 117 13.85 1.96 -0.12
C GLN A 117 13.03 1.00 0.76
N MET A 118 13.52 -0.21 1.01
CA MET A 118 12.87 -1.16 1.92
C MET A 118 12.73 -0.60 3.34
N GLN A 119 13.79 0.00 3.89
CA GLN A 119 13.74 0.64 5.22
C GLN A 119 12.71 1.77 5.29
N ILE A 120 12.64 2.60 4.24
CA ILE A 120 11.66 3.69 4.13
C ILE A 120 10.25 3.10 4.07
N LEU A 121 10.00 2.11 3.21
CA LEU A 121 8.69 1.49 3.06
C LEU A 121 8.24 0.81 4.36
N ALA A 122 9.13 0.08 5.03
CA ALA A 122 8.84 -0.54 6.33
C ALA A 122 8.46 0.51 7.38
N THR A 123 9.28 1.54 7.53
CA THR A 123 9.01 2.62 8.50
C THR A 123 7.69 3.33 8.19
N ALA A 124 7.43 3.63 6.93
CA ALA A 124 6.19 4.28 6.49
C ALA A 124 4.96 3.39 6.73
N SER A 125 5.07 2.08 6.44
CA SER A 125 3.98 1.11 6.68
C SER A 125 3.68 0.98 8.17
N SER A 126 4.70 0.93 9.04
CA SER A 126 4.49 0.95 10.50
C SER A 126 3.80 2.23 10.97
N LYS A 127 4.20 3.39 10.44
CA LYS A 127 3.54 4.66 10.77
C LYS A 127 2.08 4.69 10.30
N MET A 128 1.79 4.17 9.11
CA MET A 128 0.43 4.03 8.59
C MET A 128 -0.46 3.23 9.54
N VAL A 129 0.02 2.07 10.00
CA VAL A 129 -0.71 1.24 10.97
C VAL A 129 -0.86 1.96 12.31
N SER A 130 0.17 2.65 12.81
CA SER A 130 0.06 3.49 14.00
C SER A 130 -0.97 4.61 13.83
N GLY A 131 -1.02 5.25 12.65
CA GLY A 131 -2.04 6.24 12.31
C GLY A 131 -3.45 5.66 12.31
N GLN A 132 -3.61 4.43 11.83
CA GLN A 132 -4.89 3.71 11.87
C GLN A 132 -5.35 3.44 13.31
N VAL A 133 -4.43 3.07 14.20
CA VAL A 133 -4.75 2.92 15.64
C VAL A 133 -5.19 4.25 16.25
N LEU A 134 -4.49 5.35 15.94
CA LEU A 134 -4.87 6.67 16.45
C LEU A 134 -6.25 7.10 15.94
N ASP A 135 -6.58 6.79 14.69
CA ASP A 135 -7.88 7.09 14.08
C ASP A 135 -9.02 6.34 14.80
N LEU A 136 -8.88 5.02 14.96
CA LEU A 136 -9.83 4.18 15.71
C LEU A 136 -10.01 4.68 17.17
N GLN A 137 -8.93 5.12 17.81
CA GLN A 137 -9.01 5.66 19.17
C GLN A 137 -9.69 7.03 19.24
N ALA A 138 -9.72 7.79 18.15
CA ALA A 138 -10.35 9.10 18.05
C ALA A 138 -11.84 9.03 17.67
N GLU A 139 -12.33 7.89 17.18
CA GLU A 139 -13.74 7.72 16.81
C GLU A 139 -14.70 8.10 17.95
N GLY A 140 -15.72 8.88 17.60
CA GLY A 140 -16.74 9.35 18.55
C GLY A 140 -16.25 10.39 19.57
N LYS A 141 -15.03 10.92 19.44
CA LYS A 141 -14.45 11.91 20.36
C LYS A 141 -14.25 13.26 19.67
N GLN A 142 -14.26 14.32 20.47
CA GLN A 142 -13.70 15.61 20.04
C GLN A 142 -12.19 15.59 20.28
N ILE A 143 -11.44 15.88 19.22
CA ILE A 143 -9.98 15.96 19.25
C ILE A 143 -9.52 17.37 18.85
N THR A 144 -8.34 17.74 19.29
CA THR A 144 -7.67 18.98 18.93
C THR A 144 -7.16 18.95 17.49
N GLN A 145 -6.81 20.12 16.95
CA GLN A 145 -6.19 20.22 15.62
C GLN A 145 -4.87 19.43 15.56
N ASP A 146 -4.02 19.53 16.60
CA ASP A 146 -2.72 18.85 16.64
C ASP A 146 -2.88 17.33 16.61
N GLU A 147 -3.89 16.79 17.32
CA GLU A 147 -4.23 15.36 17.30
C GLU A 147 -4.70 14.91 15.91
N LEU A 148 -5.58 15.70 15.26
CA LEU A 148 -6.08 15.41 13.92
C LEU A 148 -4.94 15.42 12.88
N GLU A 149 -4.07 16.43 12.94
CA GLU A 149 -2.89 16.50 12.07
C GLU A 149 -1.93 15.32 12.29
N ASN A 150 -1.78 14.87 13.53
CA ASN A 150 -0.96 13.71 13.85
C ASN A 150 -1.57 12.40 13.29
N ILE A 151 -2.89 12.22 13.36
CA ILE A 151 -3.58 11.09 12.73
C ILE A 151 -3.31 11.10 11.23
N HIS A 152 -3.61 12.21 10.53
CA HIS A 152 -3.46 12.29 9.08
C HIS A 152 -2.01 12.11 8.61
N ARG A 153 -1.03 12.71 9.31
CA ARG A 153 0.39 12.58 8.98
C ARG A 153 0.88 11.14 9.02
N ASN A 154 0.30 10.32 9.89
CA ASN A 154 0.69 8.93 10.02
C ASN A 154 -0.14 8.02 9.11
N LYS A 155 -1.47 8.20 9.04
CA LYS A 155 -2.40 7.31 8.33
C LYS A 155 -2.33 7.40 6.80
N THR A 156 -1.96 8.54 6.19
CA THR A 156 -2.09 8.77 4.73
C THR A 156 -0.83 9.17 4.01
#